data_AF-A0A9D8YBA6-F1
#
_entry.id   AF-A0A9D8YBA6-F1
#
_cell.length_a   1.000
_cell.length_b   1.000
_cell.length_c   1.000
_cell.angle_alpha   90.00
_cell.angle_beta   90.00
_cell.angle_gamma   90.00
#
_symmetry.space_group_name_H-M   'P 1'
#
loop_
_entity.id
_entity.type
_entity.pdbx_description
1 polymer ?
#
loop_
_entity_poly.entity_id
_entity_poly.type
_entity_poly.pdbx_seq_one_letter_code
_entity_poly.pdbx_strand_id
1 'polypeptide(L)' 'MLKSFYEHIGFFGSLFLSLFLFLFFVFWIAGLAGITLPVDGGKAKFNKWQVLIAILIPLYPVFWLITDIVAQHRFMKNN' A
#
# COMPACT_ATOMS: atom_id res chain seq x y z
N MET A 1 1.96 21.49 13.21
CA MET A 1 1.85 20.01 13.06
C MET A 1 3.22 19.35 13.18
N LEU A 2 4.15 19.57 12.24
CA LEU A 2 5.54 19.08 12.36
C LEU A 2 6.26 19.54 13.63
N LYS A 3 6.06 20.79 14.05
CA LYS A 3 6.57 21.32 15.34
C LYS A 3 6.07 20.51 16.54
N SER A 4 4.78 20.14 16.56
CA SER A 4 4.20 19.36 17.66
C SER A 4 4.74 17.93 17.67
N PHE A 5 4.93 17.30 16.50
CA PHE A 5 5.64 16.02 16.42
C PHE A 5 7.08 16.15 16.92
N TYR A 6 7.80 17.19 16.51
CA TYR A 6 9.16 17.43 16.97
C TYR A 6 9.25 17.58 18.49
N GLU A 7 8.30 18.30 19.08
CA GLU A 7 8.23 18.52 20.53
C GLU A 7 7.88 17.24 21.32
N HIS A 8 7.12 16.30 20.73
CA HIS A 8 6.71 15.06 21.42
C HIS A 8 7.64 13.86 21.18
N ILE A 9 8.16 13.68 19.97
CA ILE A 9 8.93 12.50 19.55
C ILE A 9 10.34 12.85 19.06
N GLY A 10 10.75 14.12 19.17
CA GLY A 10 12.07 14.59 18.77
C GLY A 10 12.29 14.62 17.26
N PHE A 11 13.50 14.99 16.86
CA PHE A 11 13.90 15.08 15.45
C PHE A 11 13.75 13.72 14.72
N PHE A 12 14.40 12.68 15.24
CA PHE A 12 14.42 11.37 14.59
C PHE A 12 13.04 10.72 14.55
N GLY A 13 12.24 10.86 15.62
CA GLY A 13 10.87 10.34 15.63
C GLY A 13 9.99 11.04 14.59
N SER A 14 10.11 12.36 14.47
CA SER A 14 9.37 13.13 13.46
C SER A 14 9.80 12.80 12.04
N LEU A 15 11.11 12.62 11.83
CA LEU A 15 11.68 12.23 10.54
C LEU A 15 11.18 10.84 10.12
N PHE A 16 11.29 9.86 11.02
CA PHE A 16 10.81 8.50 10.78
C PHE A 16 9.31 8.46 10.53
N LEU A 17 8.51 9.15 11.35
CA LEU A 17 7.06 9.21 11.19
C LEU A 17 6.68 9.82 9.83
N SER A 18 7.33 10.91 9.43
CA SER A 18 7.06 11.56 8.14
C SER A 18 7.42 10.65 6.97
N LEU A 19 8.58 10.00 7.04
CA LEU A 19 9.02 9.04 6.02
C LEU A 19 8.08 7.83 5.95
N PHE A 20 7.69 7.29 7.09
CA PHE A 20 6.77 6.16 7.19
C PHE A 20 5.40 6.50 6.59
N LEU A 21 4.81 7.64 6.96
CA LEU A 21 3.53 8.08 6.41
C LEU A 21 3.60 8.31 4.89
N PHE A 22 4.71 8.87 4.40
CA PHE A 22 4.94 9.04 2.97
C PHE A 22 5.00 7.71 2.23
N LEU A 23 5.81 6.76 2.72
CA LEU A 23 5.93 5.43 2.12
C LEU A 23 4.61 4.65 2.20
N PHE A 24 3.90 4.74 3.33
CA PHE A 24 2.59 4.15 3.50
C PHE A 24 1.59 4.68 2.48
N PHE A 25 1.59 6.00 2.24
CA PHE A 25 0.75 6.61 1.22
C PHE A 25 1.12 6.13 -0.19
N VAL A 26 2.41 6.04 -0.51
CA VAL A 26 2.87 5.50 -1.80
C VAL A 26 2.40 4.05 -2.00
N PHE A 27 2.57 3.19 -1.00
CA PHE A 27 2.12 1.80 -1.07
C PHE A 27 0.60 1.68 -1.14
N TRP A 28 -0.13 2.58 -0.49
CA TRP A 28 -1.58 2.61 -0.57
C TRP A 28 -2.05 2.91 -2.00
N ILE A 29 -1.49 3.95 -2.65
CA ILE A 29 -1.82 4.29 -4.04
C ILE A 29 -1.37 3.20 -5.02
N ALA A 30 -0.18 2.63 -4.83
CA ALA A 30 0.31 1.51 -5.64
C ALA A 30 -0.61 0.28 -5.52
N GLY A 31 -1.03 -0.06 -4.30
CA GLY A 31 -1.96 -1.15 -4.04
C GLY A 31 -3.34 -0.89 -4.65
N LEU A 32 -3.83 0.35 -4.59
CA LEU A 32 -5.07 0.77 -5.26
C LEU A 32 -4.98 0.58 -6.78
N ALA A 33 -3.88 1.00 -7.41
CA ALA A 33 -3.64 0.76 -8.83
C ALA A 33 -3.61 -0.74 -9.15
N GLY A 34 -2.98 -1.53 -8.28
CA GLY A 34 -2.97 -2.99 -8.31
C GLY A 34 -4.37 -3.63 -8.30
N ILE A 35 -5.21 -3.22 -7.36
CA ILE A 35 -6.56 -3.76 -7.16
C ILE A 35 -7.53 -3.30 -8.27
N THR A 36 -7.32 -2.10 -8.81
CA THR A 36 -8.18 -1.51 -9.85
C THR A 36 -7.78 -1.89 -11.27
N LEU A 37 -6.73 -2.71 -11.45
CA LEU A 37 -6.35 -3.24 -12.75
C LEU A 37 -7.56 -3.95 -13.40
N PRO A 38 -7.99 -3.51 -14.61
CA PRO A 38 -9.18 -4.03 -15.24
C PRO A 38 -9.01 -5.49 -15.71
N VAL A 39 -7.77 -5.92 -15.96
CA VAL A 39 -7.45 -7.25 -16.46
C VAL A 39 -6.12 -7.73 -15.87
N ASP A 40 -6.11 -8.97 -15.39
CA ASP A 40 -4.90 -9.65 -14.90
C ASP A 40 -4.86 -11.05 -15.54
N GLY A 41 -3.87 -11.30 -16.42
CA GLY A 41 -3.79 -12.55 -17.19
C GLY A 41 -5.00 -12.85 -18.08
N GLY A 42 -5.74 -11.83 -18.54
CA GLY A 42 -6.88 -11.98 -19.46
C GLY A 42 -8.26 -12.16 -18.80
N LYS A 43 -8.36 -12.15 -17.45
CA LYS A 43 -9.64 -12.18 -16.73
C LYS A 43 -9.89 -10.89 -15.96
N ALA A 44 -11.14 -10.42 -15.95
CA ALA A 44 -11.56 -9.27 -15.15
C ALA A 44 -11.51 -9.62 -13.66
N LYS A 45 -10.61 -8.96 -12.92
CA LYS A 45 -10.32 -9.28 -11.51
C LYS A 45 -10.98 -8.29 -10.52
N PHE A 46 -11.45 -7.13 -10.99
CA PHE A 46 -11.93 -6.09 -10.07
C PHE A 46 -13.34 -6.37 -9.54
N ASN A 47 -13.47 -6.47 -8.22
CA ASN A 47 -14.75 -6.44 -7.52
C ASN A 47 -14.99 -5.00 -7.00
N LYS A 48 -16.12 -4.38 -7.36
CA LYS A 48 -16.48 -3.01 -6.92
C LYS A 48 -16.38 -2.83 -5.40
N TRP A 49 -16.70 -3.87 -4.63
CA TRP A 49 -16.58 -3.87 -3.17
C TRP A 49 -15.14 -3.82 -2.69
N GLN A 50 -14.22 -4.50 -3.37
CA GLN A 50 -12.79 -4.45 -3.03
C GLN A 50 -12.20 -3.06 -3.25
N VAL A 51 -12.62 -2.38 -4.33
CA VAL A 51 -12.21 -1.00 -4.60
C VAL A 51 -12.74 -0.04 -3.53
N LEU A 52 -14.00 -0.21 -3.10
CA LEU A 52 -14.57 0.59 -2.02
C LEU A 52 -13.79 0.42 -0.71
N ILE A 53 -13.49 -0.84 -0.33
CA ILE A 53 -12.71 -1.15 0.87
C ILE A 53 -11.29 -0.61 0.76
N ALA A 54 -10.68 -0.69 -0.42
CA ALA A 54 -9.35 -0.17 -0.70
C ALA A 54 -9.24 1.35 -0.51
N ILE A 55 -10.29 2.10 -0.84
CA ILE A 55 -10.34 3.55 -0.65
C ILE A 55 -10.60 3.89 0.83
N LEU A 56 -11.53 3.18 1.49
CA LEU A 56 -11.92 3.49 2.86
C LEU A 56 -10.89 3.04 3.92
N ILE A 57 -10.12 1.99 3.62
CA ILE A 57 -9.19 1.37 4.56
C ILE A 57 -7.80 1.29 3.91
N PRO A 58 -6.92 2.29 4.11
CA PRO A 58 -5.60 2.35 3.47
C PRO A 58 -4.68 1.17 3.80
N LEU A 59 -4.91 0.50 4.93
CA LEU A 59 -4.19 -0.71 5.30
C LEU A 59 -4.45 -1.85 4.31
N TYR A 60 -5.67 -1.98 3.77
CA TYR A 60 -6.03 -3.10 2.90
C TYR A 60 -5.18 -3.16 1.60
N PRO A 61 -5.03 -2.07 0.83
CA PRO A 61 -4.20 -2.10 -0.38
C PRO A 61 -2.72 -2.32 -0.11
N VAL A 62 -2.21 -1.81 1.02
CA VAL A 62 -0.81 -2.03 1.42
C VAL A 62 -0.55 -3.51 1.70
N PHE A 63 -1.44 -4.16 2.46
CA PHE A 63 -1.35 -5.61 2.69
C PHE A 63 -1.48 -6.41 1.40
N TRP A 64 -2.45 -6.04 0.55
CA TRP A 64 -2.65 -6.68 -0.74
C TRP A 64 -1.39 -6.59 -1.62
N LEU A 65 -0.78 -5.40 -1.73
CA LEU A 65 0.45 -5.17 -2.49
C LEU A 65 1.59 -6.08 -2.01
N ILE A 66 1.79 -6.18 -0.70
CA ILE A 66 2.83 -7.06 -0.13
C ILE A 66 2.58 -8.52 -0.51
N THR A 67 1.34 -8.99 -0.39
CA THR A 67 1.00 -10.37 -0.76
C THR A 67 1.18 -10.65 -2.25
N ASP A 68 0.89 -9.66 -3.09
CA ASP A 68 1.07 -9.76 -4.54
C ASP A 68 2.56 -9.84 -4.91
N ILE A 69 3.39 -8.99 -4.33
CA ILE A 69 4.86 -9.03 -4.50
C ILE A 69 5.42 -10.39 -4.07
N VAL A 70 4.99 -10.92 -2.92
CA VAL A 70 5.44 -12.24 -2.43
C VAL A 70 4.99 -13.36 -3.36
N ALA A 71 3.76 -13.30 -3.88
CA ALA A 71 3.25 -14.27 -4.84
C ALA A 71 4.05 -14.24 -6.15
N GLN A 72 4.29 -13.04 -6.70
CA GLN A 72 5.11 -12.84 -7.89
C GLN A 72 6.54 -13.36 -7.68
N HIS A 73 7.17 -13.05 -6.55
CA HIS A 73 8.51 -13.54 -6.23
C HIS A 73 8.57 -15.08 -6.16
N ARG A 74 7.57 -15.72 -5.56
CA ARG A 74 7.48 -17.19 -5.53
C ARG A 74 7.27 -17.78 -6.92
N PHE A 75 6.44 -17.17 -7.75
CA PHE A 75 6.20 -17.61 -9.12
C PHE A 75 7.49 -17.56 -9.96
N MET A 76 8.26 -16.47 -9.86
CA MET A 76 9.54 -16.32 -10.55
C MET A 76 10.63 -17.29 -10.06
N LYS A 77 10.55 -17.76 -8.80
CA LYS A 77 11.52 -18.72 -8.26
C LYS A 77 11.22 -20.17 -8.66
N ASN A 78 9.95 -20.48 -8.93
CA ASN A 78 9.49 -21.83 -9.26
C ASN A 78 9.38 -22.10 -10.78
N ASN A 79 9.61 -21.08 -11.61
CA ASN A 79 9.83 -21.19 -13.06
C ASN A 79 11.32 -21.02 -13.38
#